data_AF-A0A135S271-F1
#
_entry.id   AF-A0A135S271-F1
#
_cell.length_a   1.000
_cell.length_b   1.000
_cell.length_c   1.000
_cell.angle_alpha   90.00
_cell.angle_beta   90.00
_cell.angle_gamma   90.00
#
_symmetry.space_group_name_H-M   'P 1'
#
loop_
_entity.id
_entity.type
_entity.pdbx_description
1 polymer ?
#
loop_
_entity_poly.entity_id
_entity_poly.type
_entity_poly.pdbx_seq_one_letter_code
_entity_poly.pdbx_strand_id
1 'polypeptide(L)'
;MGSIVIPHLNSGWHVDQAILSEEERLVVIRFGRDADRDCMKQDEVLYRISDRVKNFASIYVCDIDQVPDFNQMYELYDPCTIMFFFRNKHMMVDFGTGNNNKLNWVLEDKQELIDIIETVYRGAKKGRGLVVSPKDYSTRHRY
;
A
#
# COMPACT_ATOMS: atom_id res chain seq x y z
N MET A 1 10.71 5.83 -23.75
CA MET A 1 9.71 5.72 -22.66
C MET A 1 10.17 4.58 -21.78
N GLY A 2 10.75 4.88 -20.61
CA GLY A 2 11.16 3.82 -19.68
C GLY A 2 9.90 3.21 -19.06
N SER A 3 9.69 1.91 -19.23
CA SER A 3 8.73 1.15 -18.43
C SER A 3 9.21 1.19 -16.98
N ILE A 4 8.53 1.95 -16.11
CA ILE A 4 8.80 1.99 -14.68
C ILE A 4 8.32 0.67 -14.08
N VAL A 5 9.15 -0.36 -14.11
CA VAL A 5 8.88 -1.58 -13.34
C VAL A 5 8.81 -1.17 -11.87
N ILE A 6 7.74 -1.59 -11.16
CA ILE A 6 7.60 -1.28 -9.74
C ILE A 6 8.78 -1.92 -9.00
N PRO A 7 9.53 -1.19 -8.17
CA PRO A 7 10.70 -1.76 -7.50
C PRO A 7 10.32 -2.86 -6.50
N HIS A 8 10.97 -4.01 -6.60
CA HIS A 8 10.82 -5.14 -5.67
C HIS A 8 11.79 -5.00 -4.48
N LEU A 9 11.26 -5.18 -3.27
CA LEU A 9 12.01 -5.20 -2.04
C LEU A 9 12.34 -6.64 -1.68
N ASN A 10 13.62 -7.00 -1.84
CA ASN A 10 14.07 -8.39 -1.83
C ASN A 10 14.51 -8.93 -0.45
N SER A 11 14.48 -8.10 0.59
CA SER A 11 14.84 -8.48 1.96
C SER A 11 14.21 -7.55 3.00
N GLY A 12 14.16 -7.99 4.26
CA GLY A 12 13.69 -7.17 5.38
C GLY A 12 14.39 -5.81 5.46
N TRP A 13 15.72 -5.82 5.30
CA TRP A 13 16.51 -4.59 5.24
C TRP A 13 16.05 -3.61 4.15
N HIS A 14 15.72 -4.08 2.93
CA HIS A 14 15.24 -3.19 1.87
C HIS A 14 13.87 -2.58 2.23
N VAL A 15 12.99 -3.33 2.90
CA VAL A 15 11.71 -2.82 3.40
C VAL A 15 11.92 -1.74 4.46
N ASP A 16 12.74 -2.01 5.47
CA ASP A 16 13.05 -1.04 6.51
C ASP A 16 13.70 0.22 5.92
N GLN A 17 14.67 0.05 5.02
CA GLN A 17 15.34 1.15 4.35
C GLN A 17 14.32 2.01 3.58
N ALA A 18 13.49 1.41 2.74
CA ALA A 18 12.48 2.12 1.96
C ALA A 18 11.54 2.97 2.84
N ILE A 19 11.12 2.43 3.99
CA ILE A 19 10.28 3.11 4.97
C ILE A 19 11.02 4.25 5.67
N LEU A 20 12.30 4.05 6.01
CA LEU A 20 13.11 5.00 6.78
C LEU A 20 13.63 6.17 5.93
N SER A 21 13.99 5.97 4.67
CA SER A 21 14.55 7.06 3.84
C SER A 21 13.55 8.10 3.37
N GLU A 22 12.26 7.76 3.35
CA GLU A 22 11.25 8.65 2.79
C GLU A 22 10.68 9.59 3.84
N GLU A 23 11.19 10.83 3.84
CA GLU A 23 10.77 11.87 4.78
C GLU A 23 9.63 12.75 4.25
N GLU A 24 9.52 12.84 2.92
CA GLU A 24 8.61 13.77 2.25
C GLU A 24 7.44 13.10 1.58
N ARG A 25 7.59 11.85 1.15
CA ARG A 25 6.59 11.08 0.39
C ARG A 25 6.00 9.94 1.23
N LEU A 26 4.79 9.54 0.86
CA LEU A 26 4.14 8.34 1.40
C LEU A 26 4.78 7.09 0.79
N VAL A 27 5.18 6.14 1.62
CA VAL A 27 5.66 4.83 1.17
C VAL A 27 4.45 3.89 1.10
N VAL A 28 4.20 3.33 -0.07
CA VAL A 28 3.14 2.36 -0.34
C VAL A 28 3.81 1.04 -0.64
N ILE A 29 3.51 0.01 0.15
CA ILE A 29 4.09 -1.33 -0.06
C ILE A 29 2.95 -2.32 -0.28
N ARG A 30 2.99 -3.01 -1.42
CA ARG A 30 2.16 -4.20 -1.67
C ARG A 30 2.91 -5.41 -1.13
N PHE A 31 2.34 -6.08 -0.13
CA PHE A 31 2.79 -7.39 0.33
C PHE A 31 1.88 -8.48 -0.25
N GLY A 32 2.46 -9.46 -0.90
CA GLY A 32 1.75 -10.63 -1.43
C GLY A 32 2.63 -11.42 -2.39
N ARG A 33 2.15 -12.55 -2.89
CA ARG A 33 2.95 -13.41 -3.80
C ARG A 33 2.85 -12.92 -5.24
N ASP A 34 3.97 -12.80 -5.93
CA ASP A 34 3.98 -12.28 -7.31
C ASP A 34 3.20 -13.16 -8.30
N ALA A 35 3.11 -14.46 -8.03
CA ALA A 35 2.34 -15.41 -8.84
C ALA A 35 0.83 -15.42 -8.54
N ASP A 36 0.38 -14.71 -7.48
CA ASP A 36 -1.02 -14.67 -7.12
C ASP A 36 -1.82 -13.74 -8.05
N ARG A 37 -3.00 -14.18 -8.45
CA ARG A 37 -3.84 -13.44 -9.42
C ARG A 37 -4.27 -12.07 -8.89
N ASP A 38 -4.52 -11.95 -7.60
CA ASP A 38 -4.94 -10.69 -6.99
C ASP A 38 -3.76 -9.71 -6.90
N CYS A 39 -2.56 -10.22 -6.59
CA CYS A 39 -1.33 -9.42 -6.66
C CYS A 39 -1.06 -8.91 -8.08
N MET A 40 -1.17 -9.78 -9.10
CA MET A 40 -0.95 -9.37 -10.49
C MET A 40 -1.92 -8.25 -10.93
N LYS A 41 -3.21 -8.37 -10.58
CA LYS A 41 -4.19 -7.33 -10.87
C LYS A 41 -3.87 -6.02 -10.14
N GLN A 42 -3.51 -6.12 -8.87
CA GLN A 42 -3.20 -4.95 -8.05
C GLN A 42 -1.93 -4.23 -8.55
N ASP A 43 -0.92 -4.99 -8.96
CA ASP A 43 0.32 -4.46 -9.53
C ASP A 43 0.07 -3.73 -10.86
N GLU A 44 -0.84 -4.20 -11.71
CA GLU A 44 -1.23 -3.50 -12.92
C GLU A 44 -1.83 -2.12 -12.61
N VAL A 45 -2.67 -2.03 -11.58
CA VAL A 45 -3.25 -0.76 -11.12
C VAL A 45 -2.16 0.15 -10.57
N LEU A 46 -1.31 -0.36 -9.67
CA LEU A 46 -0.19 0.37 -9.07
C LEU A 46 0.78 0.90 -10.13
N TYR A 47 1.12 0.09 -11.13
CA TYR A 47 1.98 0.46 -12.24
C TYR A 47 1.39 1.65 -13.00
N ARG A 48 0.09 1.61 -13.30
CA ARG A 48 -0.59 2.66 -14.07
C ARG A 48 -0.75 3.97 -13.30
N ILE A 49 -0.77 3.94 -11.97
CA ILE A 49 -0.87 5.16 -11.15
C ILE A 49 0.50 5.68 -10.69
N SER A 50 1.57 4.87 -10.77
CA SER A 50 2.91 5.20 -10.26
C SER A 50 3.40 6.58 -10.70
N ASP A 51 3.30 6.90 -12.00
CA ASP A 51 3.76 8.19 -12.54
C ASP A 51 2.89 9.37 -12.07
N ARG A 52 1.60 9.13 -11.80
CA ARG A 52 0.66 10.15 -11.32
C ARG A 52 0.90 10.53 -9.86
N VAL A 53 1.40 9.60 -9.04
CA VAL A 53 1.60 9.80 -7.60
C VAL A 53 3.06 10.01 -7.18
N LYS A 54 4.03 9.87 -8.11
CA LYS A 54 5.49 9.92 -7.84
C LYS A 54 5.99 11.12 -7.02
N ASN A 55 5.29 12.25 -7.12
CA ASN A 55 5.65 13.49 -6.43
C ASN A 55 5.35 13.45 -4.93
N PHE A 56 4.43 12.59 -4.49
CA PHE A 56 3.98 12.52 -3.10
C PHE A 56 3.89 11.09 -2.54
N ALA A 57 4.08 10.07 -3.36
CA ALA A 57 4.14 8.67 -2.95
C ALA A 57 5.20 7.87 -3.72
N SER A 58 5.81 6.91 -3.04
CA SER A 58 6.73 5.91 -3.58
C SER A 58 6.10 4.54 -3.42
N ILE A 59 5.97 3.80 -4.52
CA ILE A 59 5.31 2.50 -4.56
C ILE A 59 6.37 1.40 -4.67
N TYR A 60 6.24 0.38 -3.83
CA TYR A 60 7.08 -0.81 -3.80
C TYR A 60 6.23 -2.07 -3.74
N VAL A 61 6.82 -3.19 -4.15
CA VAL A 61 6.24 -4.54 -3.99
C VAL A 61 7.18 -5.41 -3.17
N CYS A 62 6.62 -6.33 -2.39
CA CYS A 62 7.34 -7.23 -1.52
C CYS A 62 6.69 -8.62 -1.57
N ASP A 63 7.47 -9.64 -1.94
CA ASP A 63 7.01 -11.02 -1.91
C ASP A 63 7.14 -11.59 -0.49
N ILE A 64 6.01 -12.05 0.07
CA ILE A 64 5.91 -12.52 1.46
C ILE A 64 6.54 -13.91 1.69
N ASP A 65 6.75 -14.70 0.64
CA ASP A 65 7.46 -15.97 0.73
C ASP A 65 8.98 -15.74 0.68
N GLN A 66 9.42 -14.69 -0.04
CA GLN A 66 10.84 -14.27 -0.07
C GLN A 66 11.25 -13.48 1.18
N VAL A 67 10.37 -12.61 1.69
CA VAL A 67 10.63 -11.75 2.85
C VAL A 67 9.57 -12.02 3.93
N PRO A 68 9.71 -13.12 4.70
CA PRO A 68 8.69 -13.52 5.67
C PRO A 68 8.75 -12.73 6.99
N ASP A 69 9.77 -11.90 7.21
CA ASP A 69 10.05 -11.21 8.48
C ASP A 69 8.85 -10.39 9.00
N PHE A 70 8.02 -9.86 8.09
CA PHE A 70 6.87 -9.01 8.43
C PHE A 70 5.55 -9.76 8.54
N ASN A 71 5.49 -11.05 8.17
CA ASN A 71 4.23 -11.79 8.04
C ASN A 71 3.49 -11.87 9.38
N GLN A 72 4.21 -12.17 10.47
CA GLN A 72 3.62 -12.21 11.80
C GLN A 72 3.34 -10.80 12.34
N MET A 73 4.26 -9.85 12.13
CA MET A 73 4.15 -8.48 12.65
C MET A 73 2.93 -7.74 12.09
N TYR A 74 2.70 -7.89 10.78
CA TYR A 74 1.60 -7.24 10.08
C TYR A 74 0.45 -8.18 9.78
N GLU A 75 0.43 -9.40 10.33
CA GLU A 75 -0.64 -10.39 10.13
C GLU A 75 -0.98 -10.61 8.63
N LEU A 76 0.04 -10.82 7.80
CA LEU A 76 -0.07 -10.92 6.34
C LEU A 76 -0.59 -12.31 5.93
N TYR A 77 -1.88 -12.56 6.13
CA TYR A 77 -2.54 -13.81 5.78
C TYR A 77 -3.32 -13.74 4.46
N ASP A 78 -3.73 -12.53 4.05
CA ASP A 78 -4.47 -12.32 2.82
C ASP A 78 -3.55 -12.44 1.58
N PRO A 79 -4.08 -12.83 0.41
CA PRO A 79 -3.28 -13.02 -0.80
C PRO A 79 -2.53 -11.76 -1.27
N CYS A 80 -3.17 -10.59 -1.14
CA CYS A 80 -2.63 -9.30 -1.52
C CYS A 80 -3.03 -8.26 -0.47
N THR A 81 -2.04 -7.54 0.06
CA THR A 81 -2.26 -6.47 1.03
C THR A 81 -1.47 -5.23 0.64
N ILE A 82 -2.05 -4.05 0.82
CA ILE A 82 -1.36 -2.77 0.68
C ILE A 82 -1.29 -2.10 2.04
N MET A 83 -0.10 -1.66 2.41
CA MET A 83 0.16 -0.89 3.62
C MET A 83 0.79 0.46 3.28
N PHE A 84 0.52 1.44 4.13
CA PHE A 84 0.96 2.82 3.97
C PHE A 84 1.89 3.20 5.12
N PHE A 85 3.00 3.85 4.80
CA PHE A 85 3.96 4.35 5.78
C PHE A 85 4.36 5.78 5.48
N PHE A 86 4.54 6.59 6.52
CA PHE A 86 5.02 7.96 6.40
C PHE A 86 5.98 8.27 7.54
N ARG A 87 7.22 8.64 7.24
CA ARG A 87 8.25 8.97 8.24
C ARG A 87 8.40 7.89 9.31
N ASN A 88 8.62 6.64 8.89
CA ASN A 88 8.73 5.48 9.78
C ASN A 88 7.49 5.19 10.66
N LYS A 89 6.32 5.71 10.27
CA LYS A 89 5.05 5.39 10.95
C LYS A 89 4.13 4.67 10.01
N HIS A 90 3.60 3.54 10.46
CA HIS A 90 2.49 2.86 9.81
C HIS A 90 1.23 3.75 9.89
N MET A 91 0.59 3.93 8.73
CA MET A 91 -0.57 4.78 8.55
C MET A 91 -1.82 3.91 8.45
N MET A 92 -2.74 4.10 9.39
CA MET A 92 -4.03 3.40 9.37
C MET A 92 -5.04 4.16 8.50
N VAL A 93 -5.88 3.42 7.80
CA VAL A 93 -6.93 3.95 6.94
C VAL A 93 -8.25 3.30 7.28
N ASP A 94 -9.22 4.07 7.73
CA ASP A 94 -10.59 3.60 7.95
C ASP A 94 -11.31 3.51 6.61
N PHE A 95 -11.50 2.27 6.16
CA PHE A 95 -12.26 1.93 4.96
C PHE A 95 -13.71 1.53 5.24
N GLY A 96 -14.13 1.49 6.51
CA GLY A 96 -15.44 0.95 6.91
C GLY A 96 -15.56 -0.58 6.88
N THR A 97 -14.47 -1.30 6.58
CA THR A 97 -14.42 -2.78 6.58
C THR A 97 -14.15 -3.39 7.97
N GLY A 98 -13.73 -2.57 8.93
CA GLY A 98 -13.30 -2.99 10.27
C GLY A 98 -11.80 -3.28 10.40
N ASN A 99 -11.07 -3.43 9.28
CA ASN A 99 -9.61 -3.53 9.28
C ASN A 99 -8.99 -2.23 8.77
N ASN A 100 -8.39 -1.47 9.69
CA ASN A 100 -7.80 -0.17 9.36
C ASN A 100 -6.30 -0.25 9.08
N ASN A 101 -5.68 -1.42 9.28
CA ASN A 101 -4.22 -1.56 9.20
C ASN A 101 -3.74 -1.73 7.76
N LYS A 102 -4.57 -2.31 6.90
CA LYS A 102 -4.17 -2.69 5.53
C LYS A 102 -5.38 -2.71 4.62
N LEU A 103 -5.15 -2.48 3.34
CA LEU A 103 -6.11 -2.73 2.28
C LEU A 103 -5.85 -4.16 1.77
N ASN A 104 -6.74 -5.11 2.08
CA ASN A 104 -6.56 -6.55 1.82
C ASN A 104 -7.41 -7.10 0.66
N TRP A 105 -7.74 -6.27 -0.32
CA TRP A 105 -8.54 -6.66 -1.48
C TRP A 105 -8.03 -5.97 -2.75
N VAL A 106 -8.43 -6.48 -3.91
CA VAL A 106 -8.10 -5.82 -5.19
C VAL A 106 -8.99 -4.60 -5.40
N LEU A 107 -8.35 -3.44 -5.59
CA LEU A 107 -8.99 -2.17 -5.95
C LEU A 107 -8.71 -1.86 -7.42
N GLU A 108 -9.70 -2.11 -8.28
CA GLU A 108 -9.56 -2.00 -9.74
C GLU A 108 -9.63 -0.55 -10.26
N ASP A 109 -10.32 0.34 -9.53
CA ASP A 109 -10.44 1.74 -9.91
C ASP A 109 -9.16 2.52 -9.55
N LYS A 110 -8.49 3.01 -10.60
CA LYS A 110 -7.25 3.77 -10.50
C LYS A 110 -7.44 5.10 -9.79
N GLN A 111 -8.54 5.79 -10.05
CA GLN A 111 -8.79 7.11 -9.46
C GLN A 111 -9.08 6.96 -7.97
N GLU A 112 -9.84 5.93 -7.61
CA GLU A 112 -10.13 5.59 -6.22
C GLU A 112 -8.86 5.29 -5.42
N LEU A 113 -7.91 4.53 -6.00
CA LEU A 113 -6.62 4.28 -5.34
C LEU A 113 -5.79 5.56 -5.19
N ILE A 114 -5.79 6.45 -6.19
CA ILE A 114 -5.11 7.74 -6.11
C ILE A 114 -5.71 8.60 -5.00
N ASP A 115 -7.05 8.69 -4.93
CA ASP A 115 -7.75 9.49 -3.94
C ASP A 115 -7.47 8.99 -2.51
N ILE A 116 -7.36 7.66 -2.32
CA ILE A 116 -6.91 7.07 -1.04
C ILE A 116 -5.48 7.51 -0.73
N ILE A 117 -4.52 7.30 -1.64
CA ILE A 117 -3.10 7.66 -1.41
C ILE A 117 -2.98 9.15 -1.08
N GLU A 118 -3.69 10.02 -1.80
CA GLU A 118 -3.71 11.46 -1.53
C GLU A 118 -4.29 11.79 -0.15
N THR A 119 -5.39 11.14 0.24
CA THR A 119 -6.02 11.33 1.54
C THR A 119 -5.08 10.91 2.68
N VAL A 120 -4.41 9.76 2.53
CA VAL A 120 -3.39 9.29 3.49
C VAL A 120 -2.24 10.28 3.57
N TYR A 121 -1.69 10.71 2.44
CA TYR A 121 -0.60 11.68 2.39
C TYR A 121 -0.96 13.01 3.09
N ARG A 122 -2.13 13.58 2.78
CA ARG A 122 -2.61 14.82 3.39
C ARG A 122 -2.84 14.66 4.90
N GLY A 123 -3.37 13.52 5.34
CA GLY A 123 -3.55 13.23 6.76
C GLY A 123 -2.23 13.03 7.50
N ALA A 124 -1.30 12.30 6.90
CA ALA A 124 0.03 12.04 7.44
C ALA A 124 0.85 13.33 7.60
N LYS A 125 0.82 14.24 6.60
CA LYS A 125 1.44 15.58 6.69
C LYS A 125 0.88 16.43 7.83
N LYS A 126 -0.39 16.22 8.21
CA LYS A 126 -1.03 16.86 9.37
C LYS A 126 -0.76 16.14 10.70
N GLY A 127 0.07 15.11 10.71
CA GLY A 127 0.44 14.34 11.90
C GLY A 127 -0.61 13.34 12.38
N ARG A 128 -1.62 13.02 11.56
CA ARG A 128 -2.62 11.99 11.91
C ARG A 128 -2.03 10.60 11.68
N GLY A 129 -2.26 9.66 12.59
CA GLY A 129 -1.92 8.24 12.41
C GLY A 129 -3.05 7.39 11.80
N LEU A 130 -4.28 7.91 11.85
CA LEU A 130 -5.48 7.31 11.25
C LEU A 130 -6.14 8.35 10.35
N VAL A 131 -6.50 7.94 9.13
CA VAL A 131 -7.27 8.74 8.17
C VAL A 131 -8.52 7.99 7.77
N VAL A 132 -9.56 8.72 7.37
CA VAL A 132 -10.79 8.11 6.84
C VAL A 132 -10.69 8.12 5.32
N SER A 133 -10.94 6.96 4.70
CA SER A 133 -11.01 6.84 3.25
C SER A 133 -12.09 7.78 2.68
N PRO A 134 -11.87 8.38 1.50
CA PRO A 134 -12.88 9.23 0.86
C PRO A 134 -14.17 8.47 0.49
N LYS A 135 -14.11 7.14 0.44
CA LYS A 135 -15.24 6.26 0.17
C LYS A 135 -15.36 5.16 1.23
N ASP A 136 -16.60 4.82 1.55
CA ASP A 136 -16.94 3.71 2.43
C ASP A 136 -17.00 2.40 1.65
N TYR A 137 -16.33 1.36 2.17
CA TYR A 137 -16.32 0.01 1.64
C TYR A 137 -17.06 -0.98 2.56
N SER A 138 -17.82 -0.50 3.55
CA SER A 138 -18.58 -1.33 4.48
C SER A 138 -19.58 -2.27 3.80
N THR A 139 -20.15 -1.89 2.67
CA THR A 139 -21.09 -2.71 1.88
C THR A 139 -20.41 -3.80 1.07
N ARG A 140 -19.08 -3.78 0.93
CA ARG A 140 -18.34 -4.80 0.17
C ARG A 140 -18.40 -6.18 0.84
N HIS A 141 -18.52 -6.23 2.17
CA HIS A 141 -18.64 -7.47 2.94
C HIS A 141 -20.08 -7.76 3.40
N ARG A 142 -21.06 -6.92 3.00
CA ARG A 142 -22.48 -7.21 3.24
C ARG A 142 -22.98 -8.16 2.16
N TYR A 143 -22.92 -9.44 2.48
CA TYR A 143 -23.65 -10.50 1.77
C TYR A 143 -25.15 -10.39 2.02
#